data_AF-A0A1F4VYP7-F1
#
_entry.id   AF-A0A1F4VYP7-F1
#
_cell.length_a   1.000
_cell.length_b   1.000
_cell.length_c   1.000
_cell.angle_alpha   90.00
_cell.angle_beta   90.00
_cell.angle_gamma   90.00
#
_symmetry.space_group_name_H-M   'P 1'
#
loop_
_entity.id
_entity.type
_entity.pdbx_description
1 polymer ?
#
loop_
_entity_poly.entity_id
_entity_poly.type
_entity_poly.pdbx_seq_one_letter_code
_entity_poly.pdbx_strand_id
1 'polypeptide(L)'
;GKKSTTFNFVPILFDDGNYQIVVRATDGSGNRGVSKIYTLVIDRLPPIVGSALISIGPLVLTPNENGQLVTISGVEHKVILSAAGGPVTIDLLIDNHVHSFSRSHETGLWNGAVIFAQSGFYELIVKAKDGGGNVTERRLTNVIVLDPGQLEGVDKGTITVYYQEPASKVWYLWDSRSFGQTNPRSFKDGTYSLFLPAGTYYLKISAPGYKTVTSSIFRLDSTAPINTDFTLEKTSPFSIFDLFRSQEVKISESQPPAEINPLLGKRALIFFLPAIEGTFESVTLRGHSSVLSFVNTWSDSSIEQISILDKFPRPNQIGTVVVQDNLSRIKILAKRGEYDLNLAVDEDGLLVDDFGIFTLPTHVFMDRKGVIKRVVPGVLTEEEIEKNLLDIL
;
A
#
# COMPACT_ATOMS: atom_id res chain seq x y z
N GLY A 1 24.73 -3.52 -59.18
CA GLY A 1 25.17 -2.52 -58.18
C GLY A 1 24.34 -2.67 -56.92
N LYS A 2 24.93 -2.50 -55.73
CA LYS A 2 24.18 -2.44 -54.47
C LYS A 2 23.17 -1.30 -54.58
N LYS A 3 21.87 -1.61 -54.52
CA LYS A 3 20.82 -0.59 -54.40
C LYS A 3 20.69 -0.24 -52.92
N SER A 4 20.85 1.02 -52.56
CA SER A 4 20.59 1.55 -51.21
C SER A 4 19.46 2.57 -51.28
N THR A 5 18.67 2.65 -50.22
CA THR A 5 17.65 3.68 -50.02
C THR A 5 17.73 4.18 -48.58
N THR A 6 17.27 5.40 -48.34
CA THR A 6 17.31 6.07 -47.04
C THR A 6 15.89 6.38 -46.58
N PHE A 7 15.59 6.08 -45.32
CA PHE A 7 14.34 6.44 -44.66
C PHE A 7 14.65 7.33 -43.46
N ASN A 8 13.83 8.36 -43.25
CA ASN A 8 13.91 9.23 -42.09
C ASN A 8 12.53 9.29 -41.44
N PHE A 9 12.49 9.15 -40.12
CA PHE A 9 11.30 9.40 -39.31
C PHE A 9 11.74 10.00 -37.98
N VAL A 10 10.90 10.86 -37.39
CA VAL A 10 11.10 11.36 -36.02
C VAL A 10 10.02 10.68 -35.17
N PRO A 11 10.40 9.78 -34.25
CA PRO A 11 9.43 9.18 -33.35
C PRO A 11 8.89 10.23 -32.38
N ILE A 12 7.59 10.18 -32.12
CA ILE A 12 6.95 10.98 -31.08
C ILE A 12 7.07 10.19 -29.78
N LEU A 13 8.16 10.42 -29.05
CA LEU A 13 8.41 9.83 -27.74
C LEU A 13 8.66 10.98 -26.77
N PHE A 14 7.76 11.13 -25.80
CA PHE A 14 7.87 12.18 -24.78
C PHE A 14 8.27 11.60 -23.43
N ASP A 15 8.00 10.33 -23.18
CA ASP A 15 8.23 9.72 -21.89
C ASP A 15 9.69 9.31 -21.71
N ASP A 16 10.12 9.30 -20.45
CA ASP A 16 11.44 8.83 -20.07
C ASP A 16 11.50 7.31 -20.17
N GLY A 17 12.65 6.80 -20.61
CA GLY A 17 12.92 5.38 -20.61
C GLY A 17 13.88 4.91 -21.69
N ASN A 18 14.06 3.59 -21.70
CA ASN A 18 14.93 2.89 -22.61
C ASN A 18 14.10 2.18 -23.68
N TYR A 19 14.18 2.69 -24.91
CA TYR A 19 13.45 2.17 -26.05
C TYR A 19 14.35 1.28 -26.91
N GLN A 20 13.94 0.03 -27.08
CA GLN A 20 14.60 -0.88 -28.02
C GLN A 20 14.11 -0.59 -29.43
N ILE A 21 15.01 -0.11 -30.28
CA ILE A 21 14.77 0.21 -31.68
C ILE A 21 15.30 -0.94 -32.54
N VAL A 22 14.39 -1.51 -33.34
CA VAL A 22 14.71 -2.52 -34.35
C VAL A 22 14.14 -2.07 -35.68
N VAL A 23 14.99 -2.11 -36.72
CA VAL A 23 14.57 -1.80 -38.09
C VAL A 23 14.42 -3.09 -38.87
N ARG A 24 13.23 -3.33 -39.42
CA ARG A 24 12.97 -4.40 -40.38
C ARG A 24 12.83 -3.79 -41.77
N ALA A 25 13.64 -4.27 -42.71
CA ALA A 25 13.56 -3.90 -44.12
C ALA A 25 13.11 -5.10 -44.94
N THR A 26 12.30 -4.87 -45.96
CA THR A 26 11.93 -5.88 -46.97
C THR A 26 12.27 -5.33 -48.35
N ASP A 27 12.99 -6.10 -49.16
CA ASP A 27 13.30 -5.69 -50.53
C ASP A 27 12.13 -5.98 -51.51
N GLY A 28 12.26 -5.51 -52.76
CA GLY A 28 11.24 -5.69 -53.79
C GLY A 28 11.03 -7.14 -54.25
N SER A 29 11.89 -8.06 -53.82
CA SER A 29 11.78 -9.50 -54.06
C SER A 29 11.24 -10.25 -52.83
N GLY A 30 10.92 -9.54 -51.74
CA GLY A 30 10.38 -10.11 -50.51
C GLY A 30 11.41 -10.56 -49.49
N ASN A 31 12.72 -10.36 -49.72
CA ASN A 31 13.76 -10.71 -48.74
C ASN A 31 13.70 -9.76 -47.55
N ARG A 32 13.75 -10.31 -46.34
CA ARG A 32 13.68 -9.53 -45.09
C ARG A 32 15.04 -9.46 -44.41
N GLY A 33 15.44 -8.26 -44.04
CA GLY A 33 16.57 -7.98 -43.15
C GLY A 33 16.10 -7.35 -41.85
N VAL A 34 16.77 -7.66 -40.75
CA VAL A 34 16.51 -7.06 -39.44
C VAL A 34 17.82 -6.48 -38.93
N SER A 35 17.80 -5.26 -38.40
CA SER A 35 18.97 -4.64 -37.78
C SER A 35 19.34 -5.32 -36.46
N LYS A 36 20.53 -5.01 -35.94
CA LYS A 36 20.77 -5.16 -34.49
C LYS A 36 19.80 -4.28 -33.69
N ILE A 37 19.59 -4.64 -32.43
CA ILE A 37 18.82 -3.81 -31.48
C ILE A 37 19.69 -2.59 -31.13
N TYR A 38 19.10 -1.41 -31.22
CA TYR A 38 19.67 -0.17 -30.69
C TYR A 38 18.86 0.28 -29.48
N THR A 39 19.52 0.82 -28.46
CA THR A 39 18.84 1.40 -27.30
C THR A 39 18.83 2.92 -27.44
N LEU A 40 17.65 3.52 -27.50
CA LEU A 40 17.45 4.96 -27.35
C LEU A 40 17.08 5.24 -25.89
N VAL A 41 17.79 6.17 -25.26
CA VAL A 41 17.51 6.64 -23.90
C VAL A 41 16.90 8.02 -24.00
N ILE A 42 15.71 8.20 -23.44
CA ILE A 42 15.10 9.51 -23.17
C ILE A 42 15.11 9.69 -21.66
N ASP A 43 15.74 10.75 -21.19
CA ASP A 43 15.99 11.01 -19.78
C ASP A 43 15.79 12.51 -19.53
N ARG A 44 14.60 12.87 -19.05
CA ARG A 44 14.20 14.23 -18.67
C ARG A 44 14.23 14.40 -17.15
N LEU A 45 13.97 13.32 -16.42
CA LEU A 45 13.82 13.26 -14.99
C LEU A 45 14.72 12.15 -14.43
N PRO A 46 15.44 12.40 -13.33
CA PRO A 46 16.02 11.31 -12.58
C PRO A 46 14.90 10.35 -12.12
N PRO A 47 15.21 9.08 -11.81
CA PRO A 47 14.19 8.10 -11.48
C PRO A 47 13.46 8.51 -10.19
N ILE A 48 12.13 8.54 -10.22
CA ILE A 48 11.28 8.91 -9.09
C ILE A 48 10.43 7.71 -8.72
N VAL A 49 10.71 7.08 -7.59
CA VAL A 49 9.85 6.01 -7.05
C VAL A 49 8.63 6.64 -6.41
N GLY A 50 7.44 6.23 -6.83
CA GLY A 50 6.17 6.72 -6.29
C GLY A 50 5.74 5.94 -5.05
N SER A 51 4.44 5.75 -4.91
CA SER A 51 3.86 5.09 -3.74
C SER A 51 4.04 3.58 -3.74
N ALA A 52 3.99 3.01 -2.54
CA ALA A 52 4.05 1.59 -2.31
C ALA A 52 2.72 1.01 -1.84
N LEU A 53 2.43 -0.19 -2.32
CA LEU A 53 1.46 -1.11 -1.74
C LEU A 53 2.22 -2.34 -1.22
N ILE A 54 2.05 -2.62 0.07
CA ILE A 54 2.62 -3.80 0.72
C ILE A 54 1.48 -4.70 1.17
N SER A 55 1.55 -5.98 0.85
CA SER A 55 0.51 -6.94 1.17
C SER A 55 1.06 -8.30 1.62
N ILE A 56 0.25 -9.02 2.41
CA ILE A 56 0.46 -10.44 2.74
C ILE A 56 -0.60 -11.24 2.01
N GLY A 57 -0.23 -11.94 0.94
CA GLY A 57 -1.21 -12.45 0.00
C GLY A 57 -2.09 -11.30 -0.52
N PRO A 58 -3.44 -11.40 -0.40
CA PRO A 58 -4.35 -10.33 -0.80
C PRO A 58 -4.65 -9.31 0.32
N LEU A 59 -4.08 -9.47 1.52
CA LEU A 59 -4.27 -8.52 2.62
C LEU A 59 -3.33 -7.33 2.47
N VAL A 60 -3.86 -6.18 2.05
CA VAL A 60 -3.11 -4.92 2.01
C VAL A 60 -2.84 -4.43 3.42
N LEU A 61 -1.60 -4.03 3.69
CA LEU A 61 -1.21 -3.41 4.95
C LEU A 61 -1.50 -1.90 4.87
N THR A 62 -2.21 -1.40 5.87
CA THR A 62 -2.49 0.02 6.03
C THR A 62 -1.58 0.58 7.12
N PRO A 63 -0.94 1.74 6.92
CA PRO A 63 -0.16 2.36 7.99
C PRO A 63 -1.03 2.78 9.16
N ASN A 64 -0.43 2.80 10.36
CA ASN A 64 -1.02 3.38 11.54
C ASN A 64 -1.04 4.93 11.47
N GLU A 65 -1.54 5.59 12.51
CA GLU A 65 -1.63 7.06 12.59
C GLU A 65 -0.27 7.78 12.46
N ASN A 66 0.84 7.08 12.72
CA ASN A 66 2.21 7.59 12.57
C ASN A 66 2.81 7.30 11.18
N GLY A 67 2.04 6.71 10.26
CA GLY A 67 2.52 6.34 8.93
C GLY A 67 3.42 5.10 8.90
N GLN A 68 3.40 4.29 9.95
CA GLN A 68 4.20 3.06 10.07
C GLN A 68 3.34 1.83 9.73
N LEU A 69 3.90 0.88 8.98
CA LEU A 69 3.26 -0.41 8.75
C LEU A 69 3.56 -1.35 9.92
N VAL A 70 2.56 -2.11 10.36
CA VAL A 70 2.72 -3.14 11.39
C VAL A 70 2.55 -4.52 10.77
N THR A 71 3.48 -5.42 11.05
CA THR A 71 3.44 -6.78 10.56
C THR A 71 4.07 -7.78 11.52
N ILE A 72 4.25 -9.03 11.10
CA ILE A 72 4.80 -10.14 11.90
C ILE A 72 5.98 -10.77 11.16
N SER A 73 6.99 -11.24 11.91
CA SER A 73 8.17 -11.88 11.31
C SER A 73 7.83 -13.21 10.63
N GLY A 74 8.62 -13.61 9.63
CA GLY A 74 8.56 -14.94 9.01
C GLY A 74 7.46 -15.14 7.97
N VAL A 75 6.75 -14.08 7.58
CA VAL A 75 5.80 -14.11 6.45
C VAL A 75 6.35 -13.35 5.26
N GLU A 76 5.94 -13.76 4.06
CA GLU A 76 6.31 -13.09 2.80
C GLU A 76 5.38 -11.92 2.52
N HIS A 77 6.00 -10.75 2.29
CA HIS A 77 5.33 -9.52 1.93
C HIS A 77 5.57 -9.22 0.46
N LYS A 78 4.49 -9.10 -0.31
CA LYS A 78 4.57 -8.59 -1.67
C LYS A 78 4.63 -7.07 -1.61
N VAL A 79 5.55 -6.48 -2.36
CA VAL A 79 5.71 -5.04 -2.50
C VAL A 79 5.48 -4.66 -3.95
N ILE A 80 4.60 -3.70 -4.19
CA ILE A 80 4.29 -3.15 -5.51
C ILE A 80 4.53 -1.64 -5.48
N LEU A 81 5.27 -1.12 -6.46
CA LEU A 81 5.66 0.29 -6.54
C LEU A 81 5.35 0.86 -7.93
N SER A 82 4.94 2.13 -7.98
CA SER A 82 5.00 2.93 -9.21
C SER A 82 6.33 3.66 -9.32
N ALA A 83 6.72 4.05 -10.54
CA ALA A 83 7.87 4.92 -10.73
C ALA A 83 7.75 5.74 -12.04
N ALA A 84 8.32 6.95 -12.01
CA ALA A 84 8.53 7.85 -13.14
C ALA A 84 10.05 8.07 -13.37
N GLY A 85 10.44 8.78 -14.44
CA GLY A 85 11.85 9.00 -14.79
C GLY A 85 12.56 7.75 -15.33
N GLY A 86 11.80 6.81 -15.90
CA GLY A 86 12.35 5.67 -16.64
C GLY A 86 13.39 4.80 -15.92
N PRO A 87 13.20 4.39 -14.64
CA PRO A 87 14.16 3.53 -13.97
C PRO A 87 14.34 2.22 -14.73
N VAL A 88 15.57 1.73 -14.73
CA VAL A 88 15.97 0.42 -15.27
C VAL A 88 16.22 -0.60 -14.17
N THR A 89 16.50 -0.15 -12.95
CA THR A 89 16.56 -0.97 -11.75
C THR A 89 15.88 -0.24 -10.60
N ILE A 90 15.19 -1.00 -9.75
CA ILE A 90 14.74 -0.56 -8.44
C ILE A 90 15.13 -1.65 -7.44
N ASP A 91 15.85 -1.25 -6.41
CA ASP A 91 16.26 -2.11 -5.31
C ASP A 91 15.64 -1.59 -4.00
N LEU A 92 15.09 -2.50 -3.21
CA LEU A 92 14.66 -2.23 -1.85
C LEU A 92 15.78 -2.63 -0.88
N LEU A 93 16.24 -1.67 -0.11
CA LEU A 93 17.26 -1.80 0.92
C LEU A 93 16.56 -1.93 2.27
N ILE A 94 16.82 -3.05 2.95
CA ILE A 94 16.35 -3.31 4.32
C ILE A 94 17.59 -3.68 5.13
N ASP A 95 17.96 -2.82 6.07
CA ASP A 95 19.28 -2.86 6.74
C ASP A 95 20.42 -2.94 5.71
N ASN A 96 21.21 -4.02 5.73
CA ASN A 96 22.31 -4.27 4.80
C ASN A 96 21.94 -5.22 3.65
N HIS A 97 20.66 -5.58 3.50
CA HIS A 97 20.20 -6.50 2.47
C HIS A 97 19.57 -5.76 1.30
N VAL A 98 19.86 -6.24 0.09
CA VAL A 98 19.36 -5.69 -1.17
C VAL A 98 18.35 -6.67 -1.77
N HIS A 99 17.14 -6.18 -2.01
CA HIS A 99 16.06 -6.90 -2.67
C HIS A 99 15.73 -6.24 -4.01
N SER A 100 16.17 -6.84 -5.12
CA SER A 100 15.94 -6.28 -6.45
C SER A 100 14.53 -6.54 -6.96
N PHE A 101 13.89 -5.52 -7.52
CA PHE A 101 12.52 -5.59 -8.03
C PHE A 101 12.51 -5.83 -9.53
N SER A 102 11.40 -6.37 -10.01
CA SER A 102 11.15 -6.57 -11.44
C SER A 102 10.03 -5.68 -11.94
N ARG A 103 10.15 -5.17 -13.15
CA ARG A 103 9.07 -4.38 -13.79
C ARG A 103 8.09 -5.31 -14.50
N SER A 104 6.81 -5.16 -14.19
CA SER A 104 5.72 -5.82 -14.91
C SER A 104 5.56 -5.19 -16.30
N HIS A 105 5.56 -6.02 -17.33
CA HIS A 105 5.30 -5.58 -18.71
C HIS A 105 3.82 -5.25 -18.94
N GLU A 106 2.92 -5.80 -18.12
CA GLU A 106 1.47 -5.61 -18.27
C GLU A 106 1.01 -4.32 -17.60
N THR A 107 1.48 -4.05 -16.39
CA THR A 107 1.02 -2.91 -15.58
C THR A 107 2.02 -1.75 -15.57
N GLY A 108 3.27 -1.99 -15.95
CA GLY A 108 4.36 -1.02 -15.82
C GLY A 108 4.88 -0.83 -14.39
N LEU A 109 4.22 -1.44 -13.39
CA LEU A 109 4.58 -1.37 -11.97
C LEU A 109 5.77 -2.26 -11.64
N TRP A 110 6.52 -1.89 -10.62
CA TRP A 110 7.61 -2.68 -10.07
C TRP A 110 7.08 -3.59 -8.96
N ASN A 111 7.58 -4.82 -8.92
CA ASN A 111 7.16 -5.82 -7.96
C ASN A 111 8.36 -6.60 -7.39
N GLY A 112 8.28 -6.89 -6.11
CA GLY A 112 9.24 -7.69 -5.37
C GLY A 112 8.57 -8.35 -4.17
N ALA A 113 9.32 -9.20 -3.47
CA ALA A 113 8.89 -9.83 -2.24
C ALA A 113 10.01 -9.76 -1.20
N VAL A 114 9.61 -9.58 0.07
CA VAL A 114 10.53 -9.53 1.21
C VAL A 114 10.00 -10.40 2.35
N ILE A 115 10.91 -10.95 3.15
CA ILE A 115 10.57 -11.67 4.38
C ILE A 115 11.41 -11.06 5.50
N PHE A 116 10.75 -10.54 6.53
CA PHE A 116 11.43 -10.08 7.74
C PHE A 116 11.70 -11.29 8.64
N ALA A 117 12.97 -11.68 8.76
CA ALA A 117 13.34 -12.89 9.52
C ALA A 117 13.21 -12.72 11.04
N GLN A 118 13.31 -11.49 11.55
CA GLN A 118 13.27 -11.17 12.97
C GLN A 118 12.27 -10.04 13.22
N SER A 119 11.76 -9.98 14.45
CA SER A 119 11.04 -8.81 14.93
C SER A 119 11.98 -7.62 15.08
N GLY A 120 11.43 -6.42 14.96
CA GLY A 120 12.21 -5.19 15.02
C GLY A 120 11.56 -4.04 14.29
N PHE A 121 12.30 -2.94 14.24
CA PHE A 121 11.93 -1.74 13.49
C PHE A 121 12.83 -1.64 12.25
N TYR A 122 12.22 -1.60 11.08
CA TYR A 122 12.93 -1.60 9.80
C TYR A 122 12.60 -0.33 9.03
N GLU A 123 13.65 0.36 8.58
CA GLU A 123 13.52 1.43 7.59
C GLU A 123 13.66 0.82 6.19
N LEU A 124 12.65 1.03 5.34
CA LEU A 124 12.66 0.57 3.96
C LEU A 124 13.12 1.73 3.09
N ILE A 125 14.27 1.58 2.44
CA ILE A 125 14.83 2.57 1.51
C ILE A 125 14.78 1.99 0.11
N VAL A 126 14.24 2.73 -0.85
CA VAL A 126 14.27 2.34 -2.26
C VAL A 126 15.35 3.10 -2.99
N LYS A 127 16.14 2.37 -3.76
CA LYS A 127 17.20 2.90 -4.62
C LYS A 127 16.83 2.61 -6.07
N ALA A 128 16.76 3.65 -6.89
CA ALA A 128 16.45 3.52 -8.30
C ALA A 128 17.62 4.03 -9.15
N LYS A 129 17.81 3.41 -10.31
CA LYS A 129 18.75 3.85 -11.33
C LYS A 129 18.10 3.81 -12.70
N ASP A 130 18.35 4.81 -13.53
CA ASP A 130 17.82 4.89 -14.90
C ASP A 130 18.85 4.52 -15.97
N GLY A 131 18.44 4.62 -17.24
CA GLY A 131 19.31 4.37 -18.40
C GLY A 131 20.36 5.46 -18.66
N GLY A 132 20.15 6.67 -18.15
CA GLY A 132 21.12 7.77 -18.19
C GLY A 132 22.23 7.64 -17.13
N GLY A 133 22.02 6.76 -16.15
CA GLY A 133 22.94 6.50 -15.06
C GLY A 133 22.65 7.32 -13.79
N ASN A 134 21.57 8.10 -13.75
CA ASN A 134 21.16 8.80 -12.55
C ASN A 134 20.71 7.80 -11.50
N VAL A 135 20.99 8.10 -10.24
CA VAL A 135 20.65 7.27 -9.09
C VAL A 135 19.91 8.13 -8.08
N THR A 136 18.77 7.64 -7.61
CA THR A 136 18.01 8.26 -6.53
C THR A 136 17.80 7.25 -5.42
N GLU A 137 17.74 7.77 -4.19
CA GLU A 137 17.38 7.02 -3.00
C GLU A 137 16.28 7.79 -2.29
N ARG A 138 15.25 7.09 -1.85
CA ARG A 138 14.23 7.67 -0.97
C ARG A 138 13.79 6.66 0.07
N ARG A 139 13.41 7.16 1.23
CA ARG A 139 12.70 6.35 2.22
C ARG A 139 11.33 6.01 1.66
N LEU A 140 10.97 4.74 1.73
CA LEU A 140 9.67 4.24 1.37
C LEU A 140 8.76 4.24 2.59
N THR A 141 9.03 3.47 3.64
CA THR A 141 8.20 3.50 4.85
C THR A 141 8.96 2.86 5.99
N ASN A 142 8.40 2.95 7.19
CA ASN A 142 8.90 2.27 8.36
C ASN A 142 7.98 1.09 8.67
N VAL A 143 8.59 -0.07 8.94
CA VAL A 143 7.87 -1.31 9.23
C VAL A 143 8.22 -1.78 10.63
N ILE A 144 7.20 -1.93 11.47
CA ILE A 144 7.27 -2.59 12.76
C ILE A 144 6.97 -4.07 12.52
N VAL A 145 7.95 -4.92 12.74
CA VAL A 145 7.82 -6.37 12.64
C VAL A 145 7.69 -6.92 14.06
N LEU A 146 6.55 -7.52 14.36
CA LEU A 146 6.26 -8.11 15.66
C LEU A 146 6.74 -9.56 15.74
N ASP A 147 7.03 -10.00 16.96
CA ASP A 147 7.25 -11.41 17.26
C ASP A 147 5.98 -12.23 17.00
N PRO A 148 6.12 -13.52 16.64
CA PRO A 148 5.00 -14.45 16.63
C PRO A 148 4.43 -14.66 18.03
N GLY A 149 3.11 -14.87 18.11
CA GLY A 149 2.47 -15.19 19.37
C GLY A 149 2.91 -16.58 19.87
N GLN A 150 3.05 -16.71 21.19
CA GLN A 150 3.56 -17.91 21.84
C GLN A 150 2.43 -18.70 22.52
N LEU A 151 2.55 -20.02 22.49
CA LEU A 151 1.69 -20.96 23.22
C LEU A 151 2.52 -21.58 24.34
N GLU A 152 2.46 -20.96 25.52
CA GLU A 152 3.32 -21.32 26.64
C GLU A 152 3.17 -22.79 27.03
N GLY A 153 4.25 -23.56 26.91
CA GLY A 153 4.29 -24.97 27.29
C GLY A 153 3.46 -25.90 26.38
N VAL A 154 3.14 -25.47 25.15
CA VAL A 154 2.38 -26.25 24.16
C VAL A 154 3.07 -26.23 22.80
N ASP A 155 3.72 -27.33 22.42
CA ASP A 155 4.50 -27.36 21.18
C ASP A 155 3.64 -27.41 19.91
N LYS A 156 2.44 -28.01 19.96
CA LYS A 156 1.60 -28.20 18.78
C LYS A 156 0.11 -28.16 19.10
N GLY A 157 -0.67 -27.66 18.16
CA GLY A 157 -2.13 -27.58 18.27
C GLY A 157 -2.75 -26.88 17.07
N THR A 158 -3.98 -26.41 17.25
CA THR A 158 -4.72 -25.67 16.24
C THR A 158 -5.34 -24.41 16.80
N ILE A 159 -5.24 -23.32 16.05
CA ILE A 159 -5.98 -22.07 16.27
C ILE A 159 -7.08 -21.99 15.23
N THR A 160 -8.32 -21.85 15.68
CA THR A 160 -9.50 -21.67 14.83
C THR A 160 -10.02 -20.25 14.99
N VAL A 161 -10.24 -19.57 13.88
CA VAL A 161 -10.74 -18.18 13.86
C VAL A 161 -12.22 -18.19 13.50
N TYR A 162 -13.02 -17.50 14.29
CA TYR A 162 -14.43 -17.25 13.99
C TYR A 162 -14.65 -15.77 13.73
N TYR A 163 -15.44 -15.45 12.71
CA TYR A 163 -15.80 -14.11 12.28
C TYR A 163 -17.29 -13.88 12.52
N GLN A 164 -17.65 -12.70 13.00
CA GLN A 164 -19.05 -12.28 13.12
C GLN A 164 -19.47 -11.49 11.90
N GLU A 165 -20.49 -11.96 11.19
CA GLU A 165 -21.08 -11.22 10.08
C GLU A 165 -21.81 -9.97 10.61
N PRO A 166 -21.50 -8.75 10.12
CA PRO A 166 -21.94 -7.51 10.75
C PRO A 166 -23.46 -7.30 10.78
N ALA A 167 -24.20 -7.82 9.81
CA ALA A 167 -25.64 -7.55 9.65
C ALA A 167 -26.49 -8.49 10.53
N SER A 168 -26.29 -9.79 10.39
CA SER A 168 -26.98 -10.86 11.10
C SER A 168 -26.43 -11.13 12.50
N LYS A 169 -25.20 -10.69 12.79
CA LYS A 169 -24.45 -10.99 14.02
C LYS A 169 -24.15 -12.49 14.22
N VAL A 170 -24.30 -13.29 13.16
CA VAL A 170 -24.03 -14.73 13.16
C VAL A 170 -22.52 -14.98 13.06
N TRP A 171 -22.06 -15.99 13.80
CA TRP A 171 -20.66 -16.41 13.79
C TRP A 171 -20.41 -17.50 12.74
N TYR A 172 -19.41 -17.26 11.89
CA TYR A 172 -18.94 -18.19 10.88
C TYR A 172 -17.49 -18.57 11.14
N LEU A 173 -17.11 -19.76 10.68
CA LEU A 173 -15.69 -20.06 10.52
C LEU A 173 -15.12 -19.05 9.51
N TRP A 174 -14.09 -18.31 9.89
CA TRP A 174 -13.53 -17.27 9.03
C TRP A 174 -12.95 -17.89 7.74
N ASP A 175 -13.36 -17.39 6.58
CA ASP A 175 -12.88 -17.86 5.29
C ASP A 175 -11.47 -17.34 5.00
N SER A 176 -10.48 -18.04 5.53
CA SER A 176 -9.07 -17.67 5.43
C SER A 176 -8.48 -17.91 4.03
N ARG A 177 -9.11 -18.75 3.19
CA ARG A 177 -8.58 -19.14 1.88
C ARG A 177 -8.55 -17.97 0.91
N SER A 178 -9.58 -17.13 0.98
CA SER A 178 -9.65 -15.85 0.27
C SER A 178 -8.52 -14.90 0.67
N PHE A 179 -7.82 -15.17 1.78
CA PHE A 179 -6.69 -14.39 2.30
C PHE A 179 -5.35 -15.13 2.22
N GLY A 180 -5.26 -16.24 1.48
CA GLY A 180 -4.03 -17.03 1.37
C GLY A 180 -3.59 -17.69 2.68
N GLN A 181 -4.52 -17.85 3.63
CA GLN A 181 -4.28 -18.45 4.95
C GLN A 181 -5.12 -19.71 5.15
N THR A 182 -4.78 -20.51 6.17
CA THR A 182 -5.53 -21.72 6.56
C THR A 182 -6.29 -21.50 7.85
N ASN A 183 -7.53 -21.97 7.93
CA ASN A 183 -8.36 -21.94 9.12
C ASN A 183 -9.23 -23.23 9.18
N PRO A 184 -9.10 -24.09 10.21
CA PRO A 184 -8.17 -23.98 11.34
C PRO A 184 -6.69 -23.99 10.93
N ARG A 185 -5.86 -23.21 11.63
CA ARG A 185 -4.42 -23.14 11.43
C ARG A 185 -3.72 -24.06 12.42
N SER A 186 -2.91 -24.99 11.94
CA SER A 186 -2.04 -25.77 12.81
C SER A 186 -0.78 -24.97 13.15
N PHE A 187 -0.30 -25.09 14.39
CA PHE A 187 0.98 -24.54 14.81
C PHE A 187 1.91 -25.63 15.31
N LYS A 188 3.21 -25.35 15.23
CA LYS A 188 4.32 -26.19 15.68
C LYS A 188 5.34 -25.30 16.40
N ASP A 189 6.17 -25.90 17.23
CA ASP A 189 7.21 -25.23 18.02
C ASP A 189 6.66 -24.14 18.97
N GLY A 190 5.39 -24.25 19.35
CA GLY A 190 4.72 -23.33 20.27
C GLY A 190 4.51 -21.91 19.74
N THR A 191 4.72 -21.65 18.44
CA THR A 191 4.55 -20.31 17.87
C THR A 191 3.45 -20.26 16.83
N TYR A 192 2.78 -19.12 16.71
CA TYR A 192 1.82 -18.89 15.64
C TYR A 192 1.89 -17.46 15.09
N SER A 193 1.50 -17.34 13.83
CA SER A 193 1.31 -16.07 13.16
C SER A 193 -0.05 -16.08 12.47
N LEU A 194 -0.85 -15.07 12.78
CA LEU A 194 -2.17 -14.89 12.21
C LEU A 194 -2.31 -13.44 11.78
N PHE A 195 -2.89 -13.21 10.60
CA PHE A 195 -3.16 -11.86 10.10
C PHE A 195 -4.64 -11.79 9.78
N LEU A 196 -5.36 -10.85 10.38
CA LEU A 196 -6.82 -10.74 10.21
C LEU A 196 -7.17 -9.39 9.58
N PRO A 197 -8.11 -9.34 8.62
CA PRO A 197 -8.67 -8.08 8.13
C PRO A 197 -9.54 -7.41 9.20
N ALA A 198 -10.02 -6.21 8.91
CA ALA A 198 -10.99 -5.53 9.75
C ALA A 198 -12.25 -6.40 9.96
N GLY A 199 -12.77 -6.41 11.19
CA GLY A 199 -13.91 -7.24 11.56
C GLY A 199 -13.96 -7.58 13.03
N THR A 200 -14.97 -8.36 13.41
CA THR A 200 -15.18 -8.83 14.78
C THR A 200 -14.94 -10.34 14.87
N TYR A 201 -14.10 -10.76 15.81
CA TYR A 201 -13.56 -12.12 15.87
C TYR A 201 -13.57 -12.71 17.28
N TYR A 202 -13.51 -14.04 17.35
CA TYR A 202 -12.95 -14.75 18.50
C TYR A 202 -12.11 -15.94 18.02
N LEU A 203 -11.18 -16.39 18.87
CA LEU A 203 -10.29 -17.51 18.60
C LEU A 203 -10.65 -18.71 19.47
N LYS A 204 -10.43 -19.92 18.94
CA LYS A 204 -10.50 -21.18 19.69
C LYS A 204 -9.19 -21.94 19.51
N ILE A 205 -8.47 -22.13 20.60
CA ILE A 205 -7.14 -22.75 20.64
C ILE A 205 -7.26 -24.13 21.30
N SER A 206 -6.87 -25.17 20.57
CA SER A 206 -6.93 -26.56 21.03
C SER A 206 -5.59 -27.25 20.83
N ALA A 207 -5.15 -28.01 21.82
CA ALA A 207 -3.94 -28.81 21.75
C ALA A 207 -4.14 -30.18 22.44
N PRO A 208 -3.50 -31.26 21.95
CA PRO A 208 -3.65 -32.59 22.55
C PRO A 208 -3.18 -32.62 24.01
N GLY A 209 -4.04 -33.08 24.92
CA GLY A 209 -3.73 -33.15 26.36
C GLY A 209 -3.95 -31.83 27.13
N TYR A 210 -4.53 -30.82 26.48
CA TYR A 210 -4.83 -29.52 27.07
C TYR A 210 -6.30 -29.17 26.92
N LYS A 211 -6.82 -28.39 27.88
CA LYS A 211 -8.14 -27.80 27.79
C LYS A 211 -8.16 -26.76 26.67
N THR A 212 -9.26 -26.71 25.94
CA THR A 212 -9.45 -25.71 24.89
C THR A 212 -9.65 -24.33 25.50
N VAL A 213 -8.97 -23.33 24.96
CA VAL A 213 -9.13 -21.92 25.30
C VAL A 213 -9.97 -21.24 24.22
N THR A 214 -10.93 -20.43 24.63
CA THR A 214 -11.65 -19.52 23.75
C THR A 214 -11.19 -18.10 24.08
N SER A 215 -10.93 -17.24 23.11
CA SER A 215 -10.62 -15.85 23.42
C SER A 215 -11.89 -15.06 23.78
N SER A 216 -11.72 -13.92 24.44
CA SER A 216 -12.73 -12.87 24.43
C SER A 216 -12.99 -12.44 22.98
N ILE A 217 -14.20 -11.94 22.71
CA ILE A 217 -14.52 -11.30 21.43
C ILE A 217 -13.71 -10.01 21.31
N PHE A 218 -13.11 -9.77 20.16
CA PHE A 218 -12.35 -8.56 19.87
C PHE A 218 -12.71 -8.02 18.48
N ARG A 219 -12.43 -6.74 18.25
CA ARG A 219 -12.68 -6.04 16.99
C ARG A 219 -11.38 -5.46 16.47
N LEU A 220 -11.21 -5.53 15.16
CA LEU A 220 -10.14 -4.90 14.41
C LEU A 220 -10.76 -3.87 13.47
N ASP A 221 -10.25 -2.65 13.48
CA ASP A 221 -10.69 -1.59 12.58
C ASP A 221 -9.89 -1.57 11.27
N SER A 222 -8.73 -2.23 11.24
CA SER A 222 -7.89 -2.41 10.05
C SER A 222 -7.23 -3.79 10.05
N THR A 223 -6.57 -4.14 8.95
CA THR A 223 -5.78 -5.38 8.85
C THR A 223 -4.64 -5.37 9.86
N ALA A 224 -4.57 -6.38 10.74
CA ALA A 224 -3.57 -6.43 11.82
C ALA A 224 -3.01 -7.84 12.07
N PRO A 225 -1.74 -7.96 12.51
CA PRO A 225 -1.19 -9.20 13.05
C PRO A 225 -1.81 -9.52 14.42
N ILE A 226 -2.02 -10.81 14.68
CA ILE A 226 -2.40 -11.34 15.99
C ILE A 226 -1.23 -12.15 16.55
N ASN A 227 -0.63 -11.63 17.61
CA ASN A 227 0.54 -12.19 18.28
C ASN A 227 0.39 -12.32 19.80
N THR A 228 -0.85 -12.41 20.30
CA THR A 228 -1.10 -12.58 21.73
C THR A 228 -0.56 -13.92 22.24
N ASP A 229 0.13 -13.91 23.37
CA ASP A 229 0.54 -15.15 24.01
C ASP A 229 -0.66 -15.82 24.70
N PHE A 230 -0.79 -17.13 24.53
CA PHE A 230 -1.86 -17.92 25.13
C PHE A 230 -1.30 -19.03 26.01
N THR A 231 -1.83 -19.17 27.22
CA THR A 231 -1.48 -20.27 28.13
C THR A 231 -2.60 -21.31 28.16
N LEU A 232 -2.28 -22.59 27.99
CA LEU A 232 -3.26 -23.67 28.09
C LEU A 232 -3.00 -24.54 29.33
N GLU A 233 -4.08 -24.93 30.01
CA GLU A 233 -3.99 -25.88 31.14
C GLU A 233 -4.08 -27.32 30.66
N LYS A 234 -3.29 -28.21 31.26
CA LYS A 234 -3.37 -29.66 30.97
C LYS A 234 -4.72 -30.22 31.40
N THR A 235 -5.28 -31.14 30.60
CA THR A 235 -6.50 -31.87 30.97
C THR A 235 -6.22 -32.78 32.16
N SER A 236 -7.03 -32.69 33.22
CA SER A 236 -6.95 -33.56 34.40
C SER A 236 -8.11 -34.57 34.41
N PRO A 237 -7.86 -35.85 34.74
CA PRO A 237 -8.89 -36.91 34.77
C PRO A 237 -9.99 -36.69 35.82
N PHE A 238 -9.80 -35.76 36.77
CA PHE A 238 -10.78 -35.44 37.83
C PHE A 238 -11.47 -34.08 37.62
N SER A 239 -11.33 -33.45 36.45
CA SER A 239 -11.95 -32.16 36.15
C SER A 239 -13.44 -32.34 35.80
N ILE A 240 -14.31 -32.18 36.79
CA ILE A 240 -15.78 -32.31 36.64
C ILE A 240 -16.46 -31.02 36.15
N PHE A 241 -15.73 -29.91 36.12
CA PHE A 241 -16.19 -28.61 35.63
C PHE A 241 -15.19 -28.06 34.61
N ASP A 242 -15.53 -28.12 33.33
CA ASP A 242 -14.87 -27.31 32.31
C ASP A 242 -15.49 -25.91 32.34
N LEU A 243 -15.02 -25.09 33.28
CA LEU A 243 -15.30 -23.66 33.26
C LEU A 243 -14.75 -23.09 31.94
N PHE A 244 -15.62 -22.45 31.16
CA PHE A 244 -15.21 -21.71 29.97
C PHE A 244 -14.23 -20.62 30.40
N ARG A 245 -12.95 -20.79 30.03
CA ARG A 245 -11.92 -19.79 30.31
C ARG A 245 -11.71 -18.95 29.07
N SER A 246 -12.00 -17.65 29.20
CA SER A 246 -11.72 -16.65 28.18
C SER A 246 -10.37 -15.99 28.44
N GLN A 247 -9.53 -15.88 27.41
CA GLN A 247 -8.33 -15.01 27.44
C GLN A 247 -8.53 -13.82 26.52
N GLU A 248 -8.15 -12.63 26.98
CA GLU A 248 -8.20 -11.42 26.15
C GLU A 248 -7.17 -11.49 25.03
N VAL A 249 -7.54 -11.03 23.84
CA VAL A 249 -6.59 -10.81 22.75
C VAL A 249 -6.03 -9.40 22.90
N LYS A 250 -4.72 -9.30 23.10
CA LYS A 250 -3.98 -8.04 23.11
C LYS A 250 -2.85 -8.15 22.11
N ILE A 251 -2.88 -7.30 21.09
CA ILE A 251 -1.79 -7.23 20.12
C ILE A 251 -0.61 -6.60 20.85
N SER A 252 0.46 -7.37 21.01
CA SER A 252 1.69 -6.91 21.64
C SER A 252 2.49 -6.13 20.61
N GLU A 253 2.31 -4.81 20.59
CA GLU A 253 3.12 -3.92 19.75
C GLU A 253 4.33 -3.42 20.52
N SER A 254 5.53 -3.66 20.01
CA SER A 254 6.68 -2.85 20.39
C SER A 254 6.49 -1.47 19.75
N GLN A 255 6.32 -0.43 20.56
CA GLN A 255 6.20 0.93 20.04
C GLN A 255 7.60 1.50 19.76
N PRO A 256 8.04 1.62 18.50
CA PRO A 256 9.15 2.52 18.19
C PRO A 256 8.73 3.96 18.55
N PRO A 257 9.70 4.90 18.62
CA PRO A 257 9.38 6.30 18.84
C PRO A 257 8.32 6.78 17.83
N ALA A 258 7.32 7.50 18.32
CA ALA A 258 6.35 8.16 17.45
C ALA A 258 7.10 9.08 16.49
N GLU A 259 7.00 8.81 15.20
CA GLU A 259 7.58 9.68 14.19
C GLU A 259 6.60 10.83 13.96
N ILE A 260 6.94 12.00 14.50
CA ILE A 260 6.12 13.20 14.30
C ILE A 260 6.20 13.56 12.83
N ASN A 261 5.04 13.57 12.15
CA ASN A 261 4.99 14.03 10.77
C ASN A 261 5.49 15.49 10.70
N PRO A 262 6.59 15.77 9.97
CA PRO A 262 7.27 17.06 10.00
C PRO A 262 6.45 18.19 9.37
N LEU A 263 5.31 17.89 8.75
CA LEU A 263 4.42 18.85 8.12
C LEU A 263 3.33 19.38 9.05
N LEU A 264 3.08 18.71 10.17
CA LEU A 264 2.05 19.14 11.12
C LEU A 264 2.34 20.56 11.63
N GLY A 265 1.32 21.41 11.58
CA GLY A 265 1.42 22.82 11.96
C GLY A 265 2.05 23.74 10.91
N LYS A 266 2.57 23.21 9.81
CA LYS A 266 3.08 24.01 8.68
C LYS A 266 1.96 24.35 7.71
N ARG A 267 2.12 25.44 6.96
CA ARG A 267 1.24 25.76 5.83
C ARG A 267 1.55 24.81 4.67
N ALA A 268 0.51 24.26 4.05
CA ALA A 268 0.64 23.44 2.86
C ALA A 268 1.21 24.25 1.68
N LEU A 269 1.98 23.56 0.84
CA LEU A 269 2.56 24.09 -0.38
C LEU A 269 1.46 24.57 -1.34
N ILE A 270 1.71 25.71 -2.00
CA ILE A 270 0.86 26.17 -3.10
C ILE A 270 1.39 25.57 -4.39
N PHE A 271 0.52 24.91 -5.15
CA PHE A 271 0.85 24.28 -6.42
C PHE A 271 -0.31 24.39 -7.40
N PHE A 272 0.01 24.15 -8.67
CA PHE A 272 -0.91 24.20 -9.80
C PHE A 272 -0.70 22.94 -10.62
N LEU A 273 -1.77 22.18 -10.85
CA LEU A 273 -1.70 20.95 -11.64
C LEU A 273 -2.75 20.96 -12.75
N PRO A 274 -2.45 20.36 -13.92
CA PRO A 274 -3.48 20.02 -14.89
C PRO A 274 -4.56 19.17 -14.23
N ALA A 275 -5.83 19.45 -14.53
CA ALA A 275 -6.96 18.69 -14.02
C ALA A 275 -7.92 18.33 -15.16
N ILE A 276 -8.91 17.48 -14.88
CA ILE A 276 -9.95 17.13 -15.85
C ILE A 276 -10.57 18.40 -16.42
N GLU A 277 -10.91 19.33 -15.52
CA GLU A 277 -11.40 20.66 -15.82
C GLU A 277 -10.33 21.72 -15.52
N GLY A 278 -9.67 22.18 -16.59
CA GLY A 278 -8.71 23.28 -16.51
C GLY A 278 -7.47 22.98 -15.66
N THR A 279 -7.25 23.80 -14.64
CA THR A 279 -6.10 23.72 -13.75
C THR A 279 -6.61 23.73 -12.32
N PHE A 280 -6.16 22.76 -11.53
CA PHE A 280 -6.41 22.73 -10.10
C PHE A 280 -5.37 23.60 -9.38
N GLU A 281 -5.84 24.59 -8.63
CA GLU A 281 -5.00 25.46 -7.82
C GLU A 281 -5.21 25.13 -6.34
N SER A 282 -4.17 24.69 -5.64
CA SER A 282 -4.33 24.25 -4.24
C SER A 282 -4.75 25.37 -3.27
N VAL A 283 -4.57 26.63 -3.68
CA VAL A 283 -5.03 27.82 -2.94
C VAL A 283 -6.56 27.88 -2.80
N THR A 284 -7.30 27.27 -3.72
CA THR A 284 -8.78 27.25 -3.72
C THR A 284 -9.36 26.52 -2.50
N LEU A 285 -8.58 25.62 -1.89
CA LEU A 285 -8.95 24.91 -0.66
C LEU A 285 -8.95 25.82 0.59
N ARG A 286 -8.30 26.99 0.52
CA ARG A 286 -8.28 27.94 1.64
C ARG A 286 -9.64 28.59 1.84
N GLY A 287 -9.87 29.13 3.05
CA GLY A 287 -11.15 29.68 3.46
C GLY A 287 -12.12 28.63 4.02
N HIS A 288 -11.85 27.34 3.81
CA HIS A 288 -12.59 26.21 4.35
C HIS A 288 -11.67 25.29 5.15
N SER A 289 -12.19 24.51 6.09
CA SER A 289 -11.51 23.27 6.44
C SER A 289 -11.59 22.36 5.21
N SER A 290 -10.46 21.76 4.85
CA SER A 290 -10.33 21.06 3.57
C SER A 290 -9.45 19.82 3.71
N VAL A 291 -9.64 18.87 2.79
CA VAL A 291 -8.78 17.70 2.65
C VAL A 291 -8.20 17.67 1.24
N LEU A 292 -6.88 17.46 1.17
CA LEU A 292 -6.16 17.17 -0.05
C LEU A 292 -5.81 15.69 -0.06
N SER A 293 -6.43 14.94 -0.96
CA SER A 293 -6.29 13.50 -1.11
C SER A 293 -5.33 13.16 -2.24
N PHE A 294 -4.32 12.37 -1.94
CA PHE A 294 -3.41 11.80 -2.92
C PHE A 294 -3.82 10.36 -3.21
N VAL A 295 -3.94 10.01 -4.49
CA VAL A 295 -4.45 8.71 -4.95
C VAL A 295 -3.64 8.23 -6.16
N ASN A 296 -3.78 6.95 -6.50
CA ASN A 296 -3.29 6.41 -7.77
C ASN A 296 -4.44 5.70 -8.52
N THR A 297 -4.15 5.18 -9.72
CA THR A 297 -5.16 4.48 -10.55
C THR A 297 -5.01 2.97 -10.56
N TRP A 298 -4.04 2.43 -9.84
CA TRP A 298 -3.65 1.03 -9.93
C TRP A 298 -3.91 0.24 -8.65
N SER A 299 -4.20 0.90 -7.52
CA SER A 299 -4.64 0.24 -6.28
C SER A 299 -6.15 0.36 -6.08
N ASP A 300 -6.77 -0.76 -5.70
CA ASP A 300 -8.21 -0.81 -5.41
C ASP A 300 -8.61 0.20 -4.32
N SER A 301 -7.78 0.35 -3.28
CA SER A 301 -7.98 1.33 -2.21
C SER A 301 -8.05 2.78 -2.73
N SER A 302 -7.24 3.14 -3.72
CA SER A 302 -7.33 4.48 -4.31
C SER A 302 -8.60 4.66 -5.14
N ILE A 303 -9.00 3.63 -5.89
CA ILE A 303 -10.25 3.67 -6.68
C ILE A 303 -11.48 3.77 -5.78
N GLU A 304 -11.50 3.01 -4.68
CA GLU A 304 -12.54 3.10 -3.65
C GLU A 304 -12.58 4.52 -3.07
N GLN A 305 -11.43 5.07 -2.69
CA GLN A 305 -11.36 6.42 -2.14
C GLN A 305 -11.84 7.49 -3.12
N ILE A 306 -11.53 7.39 -4.41
CA ILE A 306 -12.05 8.29 -5.45
C ILE A 306 -13.59 8.23 -5.45
N SER A 307 -14.19 7.03 -5.41
CA SER A 307 -15.64 6.89 -5.38
C SER A 307 -16.28 7.48 -4.12
N ILE A 308 -15.60 7.44 -2.97
CA ILE A 308 -16.08 8.06 -1.72
C ILE A 308 -16.01 9.58 -1.82
N LEU A 309 -14.88 10.13 -2.31
CA LEU A 309 -14.68 11.58 -2.44
C LEU A 309 -15.65 12.22 -3.44
N ASP A 310 -15.96 11.51 -4.52
CA ASP A 310 -16.90 11.94 -5.55
C ASP A 310 -18.32 12.17 -5.01
N LYS A 311 -18.73 11.36 -4.02
CA LYS A 311 -20.05 11.46 -3.38
C LYS A 311 -20.11 12.49 -2.24
N PHE A 312 -18.97 13.08 -1.87
CA PHE A 312 -18.91 13.96 -0.71
C PHE A 312 -19.68 15.28 -0.95
N PRO A 313 -20.55 15.72 -0.02
CA PRO A 313 -21.52 16.80 -0.27
C PRO A 313 -20.91 18.21 -0.38
N ARG A 314 -19.60 18.36 -0.13
CA ARG A 314 -18.89 19.65 -0.08
C ARG A 314 -17.68 19.64 -1.01
N PRO A 315 -17.86 19.63 -2.35
CA PRO A 315 -16.76 19.49 -3.31
C PRO A 315 -15.69 20.59 -3.19
N ASN A 316 -16.08 21.81 -2.78
CA ASN A 316 -15.13 22.92 -2.57
C ASN A 316 -14.16 22.70 -1.39
N GLN A 317 -14.36 21.67 -0.56
CA GLN A 317 -13.46 21.29 0.53
C GLN A 317 -12.51 20.16 0.14
N ILE A 318 -12.65 19.60 -1.07
CA ILE A 318 -11.93 18.42 -1.53
C ILE A 318 -10.97 18.81 -2.65
N GLY A 319 -9.69 18.51 -2.47
CA GLY A 319 -8.72 18.44 -3.57
C GLY A 319 -8.32 16.99 -3.78
N THR A 320 -8.23 16.53 -5.04
CA THR A 320 -7.79 15.16 -5.34
C THR A 320 -6.69 15.19 -6.38
N VAL A 321 -5.53 14.63 -6.02
CA VAL A 321 -4.33 14.58 -6.86
C VAL A 321 -4.02 13.12 -7.17
N VAL A 322 -4.06 12.79 -8.46
CA VAL A 322 -3.64 11.49 -8.98
C VAL A 322 -2.14 11.53 -9.27
N VAL A 323 -1.39 10.62 -8.65
CA VAL A 323 0.06 10.60 -8.65
C VAL A 323 0.58 9.63 -9.71
N GLN A 324 1.57 10.07 -10.51
CA GLN A 324 2.26 9.29 -11.53
C GLN A 324 1.34 8.66 -12.59
N ASP A 325 0.36 9.43 -13.05
CA ASP A 325 -0.48 9.09 -14.20
C ASP A 325 -0.64 10.32 -15.10
N ASN A 326 -1.22 10.17 -16.28
CA ASN A 326 -1.41 11.28 -17.21
C ASN A 326 -2.87 11.68 -17.36
N LEU A 327 -3.09 12.96 -17.68
CA LEU A 327 -4.42 13.55 -17.77
C LEU A 327 -5.35 12.82 -18.76
N SER A 328 -4.82 12.26 -19.85
CA SER A 328 -5.63 11.53 -20.82
C SER A 328 -6.21 10.24 -20.24
N ARG A 329 -5.39 9.48 -19.49
CA ARG A 329 -5.85 8.28 -18.77
C ARG A 329 -6.85 8.64 -17.67
N ILE A 330 -6.61 9.72 -16.93
CA ILE A 330 -7.52 10.17 -15.86
C ILE A 330 -8.88 10.59 -16.42
N LYS A 331 -8.93 11.27 -17.57
CA LYS A 331 -10.21 11.58 -18.25
C LYS A 331 -10.98 10.32 -18.66
N ILE A 332 -10.28 9.28 -19.09
CA ILE A 332 -10.91 7.99 -19.43
C ILE A 332 -11.41 7.29 -18.16
N LEU A 333 -10.63 7.28 -17.08
CA LEU A 333 -11.02 6.75 -15.78
C LEU A 333 -12.31 7.42 -15.29
N ALA A 334 -12.32 8.75 -15.21
CA ALA A 334 -13.48 9.52 -14.75
C ALA A 334 -14.72 9.25 -15.59
N LYS A 335 -14.58 9.23 -16.93
CA LYS A 335 -15.71 8.90 -17.82
C LYS A 335 -16.25 7.48 -17.63
N ARG A 336 -15.39 6.50 -17.32
CA ARG A 336 -15.80 5.10 -17.09
C ARG A 336 -16.42 4.91 -15.72
N GLY A 337 -15.91 5.61 -14.71
CA GLY A 337 -16.43 5.58 -13.34
C GLY A 337 -17.64 6.49 -13.11
N GLU A 338 -17.99 7.30 -14.10
CA GLU A 338 -19.03 8.35 -14.00
C GLU A 338 -18.75 9.31 -12.83
N TYR A 339 -17.47 9.65 -12.62
CA TYR A 339 -17.04 10.59 -11.57
C TYR A 339 -17.18 12.03 -12.05
N ASP A 340 -17.77 12.88 -11.20
CA ASP A 340 -17.88 14.33 -11.36
C ASP A 340 -16.71 15.08 -10.68
N LEU A 341 -15.87 14.36 -9.92
CA LEU A 341 -14.70 14.90 -9.23
C LEU A 341 -13.66 15.47 -10.21
N ASN A 342 -13.24 16.73 -9.99
CA ASN A 342 -12.16 17.34 -10.76
C ASN A 342 -10.79 16.80 -10.31
N LEU A 343 -10.38 15.66 -10.90
CA LEU A 343 -9.11 15.01 -10.60
C LEU A 343 -7.93 15.81 -11.18
N ALA A 344 -7.06 16.31 -10.31
CA ALA A 344 -5.77 16.89 -10.67
C ALA A 344 -4.74 15.80 -10.88
N VAL A 345 -3.72 16.06 -11.71
CA VAL A 345 -2.73 15.06 -12.11
C VAL A 345 -1.32 15.56 -11.85
N ASP A 346 -0.61 14.86 -10.97
CA ASP A 346 0.83 15.01 -10.74
C ASP A 346 1.55 13.91 -11.55
N GLU A 347 1.80 14.20 -12.82
CA GLU A 347 2.29 13.21 -13.79
C GLU A 347 3.68 12.66 -13.44
N ASP A 348 4.54 13.51 -12.89
CA ASP A 348 5.90 13.12 -12.50
C ASP A 348 5.96 12.56 -11.07
N GLY A 349 4.94 12.84 -10.25
CA GLY A 349 4.86 12.37 -8.87
C GLY A 349 5.80 13.12 -7.94
N LEU A 350 6.02 14.41 -8.18
CA LEU A 350 6.96 15.22 -7.38
C LEU A 350 6.33 15.67 -6.05
N LEU A 351 5.01 15.84 -5.99
CA LEU A 351 4.36 16.38 -4.79
C LEU A 351 4.36 15.41 -3.62
N VAL A 352 4.39 14.09 -3.86
CA VAL A 352 4.38 13.14 -2.73
C VAL A 352 5.59 13.30 -1.83
N ASP A 353 6.74 13.71 -2.36
CA ASP A 353 7.94 13.99 -1.55
C ASP A 353 7.77 15.26 -0.70
N ASP A 354 7.21 16.33 -1.29
CA ASP A 354 6.92 17.59 -0.59
C ASP A 354 5.93 17.39 0.58
N PHE A 355 5.04 16.41 0.45
CA PHE A 355 4.07 16.04 1.46
C PHE A 355 4.49 14.84 2.34
N GLY A 356 5.69 14.30 2.15
CA GLY A 356 6.18 13.14 2.92
C GLY A 356 5.23 11.92 2.83
N ILE A 357 4.62 11.72 1.66
CA ILE A 357 3.63 10.68 1.40
C ILE A 357 4.30 9.50 0.72
N PHE A 358 4.07 8.32 1.28
CA PHE A 358 4.69 7.11 0.78
C PHE A 358 3.72 5.99 0.43
N THR A 359 2.54 5.99 1.02
CA THR A 359 1.45 5.05 0.75
C THR A 359 0.25 5.83 0.21
N LEU A 360 -0.54 5.21 -0.67
CA LEU A 360 -1.76 5.81 -1.21
C LEU A 360 -2.96 4.84 -1.04
N PRO A 361 -4.17 5.36 -0.77
CA PRO A 361 -4.50 6.77 -0.61
C PRO A 361 -3.94 7.39 0.67
N THR A 362 -3.69 8.70 0.67
CA THR A 362 -3.32 9.49 1.86
C THR A 362 -3.98 10.87 1.81
N HIS A 363 -4.43 11.34 2.97
CA HIS A 363 -5.28 12.51 3.12
C HIS A 363 -4.62 13.57 4.01
N VAL A 364 -4.41 14.77 3.47
CA VAL A 364 -3.84 15.90 4.18
C VAL A 364 -4.97 16.86 4.57
N PHE A 365 -5.29 16.90 5.86
CA PHE A 365 -6.34 17.76 6.41
C PHE A 365 -5.78 19.10 6.84
N MET A 366 -6.43 20.18 6.41
CA MET A 366 -5.96 21.55 6.58
C MET A 366 -7.06 22.45 7.15
N ASP A 367 -6.65 23.40 8.02
CA ASP A 367 -7.55 24.44 8.51
C ASP A 367 -7.82 25.52 7.44
N ARG A 368 -8.69 26.49 7.75
CA ARG A 368 -9.08 27.59 6.84
C ARG A 368 -7.92 28.45 6.34
N LYS A 369 -6.77 28.43 7.03
CA LYS A 369 -5.55 29.17 6.64
C LYS A 369 -4.61 28.32 5.78
N GLY A 370 -4.98 27.06 5.49
CA GLY A 370 -4.15 26.08 4.80
C GLY A 370 -3.05 25.50 5.69
N VAL A 371 -3.20 25.51 7.02
CA VAL A 371 -2.25 24.87 7.94
C VAL A 371 -2.61 23.39 8.09
N ILE A 372 -1.65 22.51 7.86
CA ILE A 372 -1.81 21.07 7.96
C ILE A 372 -2.01 20.69 9.44
N LYS A 373 -3.11 19.99 9.71
CA LYS A 373 -3.49 19.55 11.07
C LYS A 373 -3.38 18.04 11.25
N ARG A 374 -3.63 17.27 10.19
CA ARG A 374 -3.56 15.82 10.19
C ARG A 374 -3.11 15.31 8.82
N VAL A 375 -2.43 14.18 8.83
CA VAL A 375 -2.13 13.39 7.62
C VAL A 375 -2.59 11.97 7.94
N VAL A 376 -3.52 11.46 7.16
CA VAL A 376 -4.19 10.18 7.45
C VAL A 376 -4.03 9.27 6.23
N PRO A 377 -3.29 8.15 6.34
CA PRO A 377 -3.18 7.17 5.27
C PRO A 377 -4.36 6.20 5.27
N GLY A 378 -4.56 5.52 4.14
CA GLY A 378 -5.62 4.51 3.99
C GLY A 378 -6.95 5.09 3.53
N VAL A 379 -7.90 4.19 3.25
CA VAL A 379 -9.26 4.55 2.83
C VAL A 379 -10.01 5.14 4.01
N LEU A 380 -10.68 6.27 3.80
CA LEU A 380 -11.54 6.93 4.78
C LEU A 380 -12.99 6.88 4.32
N THR A 381 -13.90 6.62 5.26
CA THR A 381 -15.34 6.76 5.02
C THR A 381 -15.75 8.23 4.95
N GLU A 382 -16.96 8.50 4.44
CA GLU A 382 -17.54 9.85 4.45
C GLU A 382 -17.61 10.43 5.88
N GLU A 383 -18.02 9.62 6.86
CA GLU A 383 -18.11 10.02 8.26
C GLU A 383 -16.72 10.35 8.85
N GLU A 384 -15.69 9.58 8.49
CA GLU A 384 -14.32 9.83 8.93
C GLU A 384 -13.75 11.11 8.33
N ILE A 385 -14.01 11.38 7.05
CA ILE A 385 -13.65 12.64 6.39
C ILE A 385 -14.34 13.81 7.08
N GLU A 386 -15.65 13.71 7.32
CA GLU A 386 -16.42 14.75 8.00
C GLU A 386 -15.90 15.01 9.42
N LYS A 387 -15.68 13.95 10.20
CA LYS A 387 -15.12 14.05 11.55
C LYS A 387 -13.78 14.78 11.55
N ASN A 388 -12.86 14.39 10.66
CA ASN A 388 -11.55 15.04 10.55
C ASN A 388 -11.65 16.51 10.12
N LEU A 389 -12.62 16.87 9.26
CA LEU A 389 -12.85 18.26 8.84
C LEU A 389 -13.49 19.12 9.95
N LEU A 390 -14.29 18.53 10.84
CA LEU A 390 -14.90 19.21 11.99
C LEU A 390 -13.88 19.46 13.11
N ASP A 391 -13.00 18.50 13.36
CA ASP A 391 -11.98 18.56 14.42
C ASP A 391 -10.92 19.66 14.20
N ILE A 392 -10.83 20.20 12.99
CA ILE A 392 -9.79 21.17 12.57
C ILE A 392 -10.34 22.58 12.31
N LEU A 393 -11.62 22.81 12.61
CA LEU A 393 -12.31 24.09 12.38
C LEU A 393 -11.71 25.27 13.14
#